data_AF-A0A7C3QH81-F1
#
_entry.id   AF-A0A7C3QH81-F1
#
_cell.length_a   1.000
_cell.length_b   1.000
_cell.length_c   1.000
_cell.angle_alpha   90.00
_cell.angle_beta   90.00
_cell.angle_gamma   90.00
#
_symmetry.space_group_name_H-M   'P 1'
#
loop_
_entity.id
_entity.type
_entity.pdbx_description
1 polymer ?
#
loop_
_entity_poly.entity_id
_entity_poly.type
_entity_poly.pdbx_seq_one_letter_code
_entity_poly.pdbx_strand_id
1 'polypeptide(L)'
;LNPVGIHFHIGSQLTKLSPIQEAASIVADLVRSLKAIKIDIKFFDVGGGIGVVYDDEVTISASDYTQAIFQATKGLDVTLLCEPGRYMVANAGAFFTKVLYEKNNDGKRFVIVDGAMNDLIRPSLYNAYHKIETVGVEGEKTVADVVGPVCESGDFFGKDVPLPPLEHNDLLVVQSAGAYGFTMASNYNTRAKPAEVALQGGKDRIIRKRETYEDQVRLELEYLQ
;
A
#
# COMPACT_ATOMS: atom_id res chain seq x y z
N LEU A 1 25.66 -25.25 8.93
CA LEU A 1 24.33 -24.73 8.57
C LEU A 1 23.32 -25.87 8.71
N ASN A 2 22.10 -25.59 9.17
CA ASN A 2 21.02 -26.58 9.26
C ASN A 2 19.85 -26.13 8.37
N PRO A 3 19.70 -26.66 7.14
CA PRO A 3 18.62 -26.26 6.25
C PRO A 3 17.29 -26.87 6.72
N VAL A 4 16.42 -26.03 7.28
CA VAL A 4 15.12 -26.45 7.85
C VAL A 4 13.91 -25.94 7.05
N GLY A 5 14.13 -25.08 6.06
CA GLY A 5 13.05 -24.41 5.34
C GLY A 5 13.40 -24.17 3.87
N ILE A 6 12.36 -23.99 3.08
CA ILE A 6 12.43 -23.49 1.71
C ILE A 6 11.46 -22.32 1.58
N HIS A 7 11.83 -21.33 0.77
CA HIS A 7 11.06 -20.11 0.60
C HIS A 7 11.00 -19.72 -0.87
N PHE A 8 9.86 -19.21 -1.29
CA PHE A 8 9.74 -18.45 -2.53
C PHE A 8 8.79 -17.26 -2.37
N HIS A 9 9.08 -16.20 -3.12
CA HIS A 9 8.19 -15.04 -3.27
C HIS A 9 8.28 -14.57 -4.72
N ILE A 10 7.20 -14.74 -5.48
CA ILE A 10 7.22 -14.49 -6.93
C ILE A 10 6.82 -13.06 -7.33
N GLY A 11 6.35 -12.24 -6.37
CA GLY A 11 5.97 -10.86 -6.63
C GLY A 11 4.86 -10.35 -5.71
N SER A 12 4.44 -9.11 -5.96
CA SER A 12 3.40 -8.40 -5.22
C SER A 12 2.25 -7.99 -6.14
N GLN A 13 1.05 -7.81 -5.57
CA GLN A 13 -0.16 -7.41 -6.29
C GLN A 13 -0.55 -8.44 -7.38
N LEU A 14 -0.42 -9.72 -7.04
CA LEU A 14 -0.79 -10.82 -7.91
C LEU A 14 -2.31 -11.03 -7.86
N THR A 15 -2.96 -10.88 -9.01
CA THR A 15 -4.40 -11.08 -9.19
C THR A 15 -4.75 -12.41 -9.84
N LYS A 16 -3.75 -13.14 -10.35
CA LYS A 16 -3.92 -14.46 -10.97
C LYS A 16 -3.36 -15.55 -10.07
N LEU A 17 -4.12 -16.61 -9.87
CA LEU A 17 -3.72 -17.76 -9.05
C LEU A 17 -2.68 -18.65 -9.74
N SER A 18 -2.73 -18.77 -11.07
CA SER A 18 -1.90 -19.73 -11.80
C SER A 18 -0.39 -19.60 -11.56
N PRO A 19 0.24 -18.40 -11.50
CA PRO A 19 1.68 -18.30 -11.25
C PRO A 19 2.07 -18.76 -9.84
N ILE A 20 1.19 -18.54 -8.86
CA ILE A 20 1.41 -18.97 -7.47
C ILE A 20 1.36 -20.50 -7.40
N GLN A 21 0.38 -21.12 -8.05
CA GLN A 21 0.24 -22.57 -8.11
C GLN A 21 1.43 -23.24 -8.80
N GLU A 22 1.89 -22.66 -9.91
CA GLU A 22 3.06 -23.15 -10.65
C GLU A 22 4.33 -23.09 -9.77
N ALA A 23 4.59 -21.93 -9.14
CA ALA A 23 5.73 -21.77 -8.25
C ALA A 23 5.69 -22.75 -7.07
N ALA A 24 4.53 -22.90 -6.42
CA ALA A 24 4.35 -23.84 -5.32
C ALA A 24 4.63 -25.29 -5.75
N SER A 25 4.23 -25.66 -6.98
CA SER A 25 4.44 -27.00 -7.51
C SER A 25 5.93 -27.28 -7.75
N ILE A 26 6.65 -26.34 -8.38
CA ILE A 26 8.09 -26.43 -8.62
C ILE A 26 8.86 -26.56 -7.30
N VAL A 27 8.53 -25.71 -6.32
CA VAL A 27 9.23 -25.73 -5.02
C VAL A 27 8.87 -26.99 -4.23
N ALA A 28 7.64 -27.51 -4.34
CA ALA A 28 7.27 -28.79 -3.74
C ALA A 28 8.06 -29.97 -4.33
N ASP A 29 8.28 -30.00 -5.66
CA ASP A 29 9.12 -31.00 -6.31
C ASP A 29 10.59 -30.92 -5.87
N LEU A 30 11.10 -29.71 -5.65
CA LEU A 30 12.41 -29.51 -5.05
C LEU A 30 12.46 -30.08 -3.62
N VAL A 31 11.44 -29.85 -2.79
CA VAL A 31 11.37 -30.44 -1.43
C VAL A 31 11.35 -31.97 -1.47
N ARG A 32 10.61 -32.57 -2.41
CA ARG A 32 10.62 -34.04 -2.62
C ARG A 32 12.04 -34.53 -2.95
N SER A 33 12.74 -33.82 -3.82
CA SER A 33 14.11 -34.14 -4.23
C SER A 33 15.11 -33.99 -3.07
N LEU A 34 14.97 -32.94 -2.26
CA LEU A 34 15.79 -32.71 -1.06
C LEU A 34 15.58 -33.80 -0.01
N LYS A 35 14.32 -34.24 0.19
CA LYS A 35 14.01 -35.34 1.11
C LYS A 35 14.66 -36.66 0.67
N ALA A 36 14.74 -36.93 -0.63
CA ALA A 36 15.39 -38.13 -1.18
C ALA A 36 16.90 -38.18 -0.85
N ILE A 37 17.55 -37.03 -0.71
CA ILE A 37 18.96 -36.92 -0.28
C ILE A 37 19.12 -36.65 1.23
N LYS A 38 18.09 -36.96 2.02
CA LYS A 38 18.07 -36.85 3.50
C LYS A 38 18.19 -35.42 4.04
N ILE A 39 17.78 -34.43 3.26
CA ILE A 39 17.58 -33.05 3.74
C ILE A 39 16.13 -32.90 4.18
N ASP A 40 15.94 -32.71 5.48
CA ASP A 40 14.63 -32.72 6.13
C ASP A 40 14.04 -31.31 6.27
N ILE A 41 13.36 -30.87 5.22
CA ILE A 41 12.68 -29.57 5.20
C ILE A 41 11.43 -29.63 6.09
N LYS A 42 11.33 -28.71 7.05
CA LYS A 42 10.21 -28.57 7.98
C LYS A 42 9.28 -27.42 7.63
N PHE A 43 9.81 -26.37 7.00
CA PHE A 43 9.06 -25.16 6.67
C PHE A 43 8.98 -24.96 5.16
N PHE A 44 7.77 -24.68 4.69
CA PHE A 44 7.50 -24.36 3.29
C PHE A 44 6.84 -22.99 3.24
N ASP A 45 7.66 -21.98 2.97
CA ASP A 45 7.24 -20.59 2.94
C ASP A 45 6.87 -20.17 1.52
N VAL A 46 5.60 -19.78 1.36
CA VAL A 46 5.04 -19.35 0.07
C VAL A 46 5.11 -17.84 -0.13
N GLY A 47 5.72 -17.12 0.82
CA GLY A 47 5.82 -15.68 0.84
C GLY A 47 4.45 -15.01 0.90
N GLY A 48 4.41 -13.75 0.46
CA GLY A 48 3.18 -12.98 0.29
C GLY A 48 2.69 -12.92 -1.16
N GLY A 49 2.16 -11.75 -1.51
CA GLY A 49 1.97 -11.37 -2.92
C GLY A 49 0.53 -11.27 -3.40
N ILE A 50 -0.43 -11.82 -2.65
CA ILE A 50 -1.87 -11.71 -2.97
C ILE A 50 -2.24 -10.23 -3.11
N GLY A 51 -2.85 -9.90 -4.26
CA GLY A 51 -3.31 -8.54 -4.56
C GLY A 51 -4.57 -8.14 -3.82
N VAL A 52 -4.83 -6.83 -3.83
CA VAL A 52 -6.06 -6.21 -3.33
C VAL A 52 -6.73 -5.43 -4.46
N VAL A 53 -8.00 -5.07 -4.29
CA VAL A 53 -8.70 -4.20 -5.24
C VAL A 53 -8.27 -2.76 -4.99
N TYR A 54 -7.73 -2.09 -6.02
CA TYR A 54 -7.46 -0.66 -6.03
C TYR A 54 -8.52 0.09 -6.85
N ASP A 55 -8.96 -0.50 -7.97
CA ASP A 55 -10.02 0.03 -8.84
C ASP A 55 -11.14 -1.00 -9.02
N ASP A 56 -11.00 -1.88 -10.02
CA ASP A 56 -11.99 -2.89 -10.40
C ASP A 56 -11.38 -4.30 -10.55
N GLU A 57 -10.15 -4.51 -10.05
CA GLU A 57 -9.46 -5.78 -10.23
C GLU A 57 -10.21 -6.95 -9.59
N VAL A 58 -10.33 -8.06 -10.32
CA VAL A 58 -10.71 -9.35 -9.73
C VAL A 58 -9.50 -9.94 -9.02
N THR A 59 -9.63 -10.20 -7.72
CA THR A 59 -8.53 -10.69 -6.87
C THR A 59 -8.71 -12.17 -6.50
N ILE A 60 -7.66 -12.73 -5.90
CA ILE A 60 -7.62 -14.13 -5.48
C ILE A 60 -8.27 -14.22 -4.09
N SER A 61 -9.22 -15.14 -3.91
CA SER A 61 -9.77 -15.41 -2.58
C SER A 61 -8.74 -16.14 -1.71
N ALA A 62 -8.76 -15.90 -0.40
CA ALA A 62 -7.88 -16.63 0.54
C ALA A 62 -8.10 -18.15 0.47
N SER A 63 -9.34 -18.58 0.21
CA SER A 63 -9.68 -20.00 0.03
C SER A 63 -8.99 -20.58 -1.20
N ASP A 64 -9.06 -19.92 -2.36
CA ASP A 64 -8.45 -20.43 -3.58
C ASP A 64 -6.92 -20.45 -3.49
N TYR A 65 -6.33 -19.41 -2.88
CA TYR A 65 -4.90 -19.34 -2.60
C TYR A 65 -4.44 -20.52 -1.73
N THR A 66 -5.09 -20.73 -0.59
CA THR A 66 -4.73 -21.83 0.33
C THR A 66 -4.96 -23.20 -0.29
N GLN A 67 -6.07 -23.39 -1.03
CA GLN A 67 -6.36 -24.63 -1.73
C GLN A 67 -5.25 -24.97 -2.76
N ALA A 68 -4.80 -23.99 -3.55
CA ALA A 68 -3.72 -24.21 -4.52
C ALA A 68 -2.42 -24.67 -3.85
N ILE A 69 -2.05 -24.03 -2.72
CA ILE A 69 -0.85 -24.40 -1.96
C ILE A 69 -0.99 -25.80 -1.36
N PHE A 70 -2.14 -26.14 -0.77
CA PHE A 70 -2.38 -27.47 -0.23
C PHE A 70 -2.31 -28.56 -1.30
N GLN A 71 -2.80 -28.30 -2.51
CA GLN A 71 -2.68 -29.27 -3.61
C GLN A 71 -1.22 -29.44 -4.04
N ALA A 72 -0.45 -28.36 -4.18
CA ALA A 72 0.96 -28.43 -4.57
C ALA A 72 1.83 -29.19 -3.54
N THR A 73 1.55 -28.96 -2.26
CA THR A 73 2.30 -29.54 -1.12
C THR A 73 1.75 -30.89 -0.64
N LYS A 74 0.77 -31.46 -1.34
CA LYS A 74 0.18 -32.75 -0.98
C LYS A 74 1.26 -33.85 -0.83
N GLY A 75 1.19 -34.57 0.29
CA GLY A 75 2.13 -35.63 0.65
C GLY A 75 3.44 -35.14 1.27
N LEU A 76 3.64 -33.83 1.43
CA LEU A 76 4.73 -33.26 2.21
C LEU A 76 4.26 -33.02 3.64
N ASP A 77 5.06 -33.48 4.61
CA ASP A 77 4.87 -33.20 6.03
C ASP A 77 5.69 -31.95 6.39
N VAL A 78 5.13 -30.79 6.06
CA VAL A 78 5.77 -29.47 6.24
C VAL A 78 4.78 -28.51 6.90
N THR A 79 5.32 -27.58 7.68
CA THR A 79 4.59 -26.41 8.16
C THR A 79 4.57 -25.36 7.05
N LEU A 80 3.38 -24.97 6.62
CA LEU A 80 3.21 -23.89 5.65
C LEU A 80 3.34 -22.53 6.35
N LEU A 81 4.11 -21.64 5.73
CA LEU A 81 4.26 -20.25 6.16
C LEU A 81 3.78 -19.32 5.03
N CYS A 82 3.09 -18.25 5.41
CA CYS A 82 2.61 -17.22 4.49
C CYS A 82 3.01 -15.84 5.04
N GLU A 83 3.35 -14.91 4.15
CA GLU A 83 3.82 -13.57 4.51
C GLU A 83 2.90 -12.46 3.95
N PRO A 84 1.59 -12.43 4.29
CA PRO A 84 0.68 -11.47 3.70
C PRO A 84 0.92 -10.06 4.26
N GLY A 85 1.45 -9.17 3.42
CA GLY A 85 1.56 -7.73 3.71
C GLY A 85 0.34 -6.95 3.20
N ARG A 86 0.40 -6.57 1.91
CA ARG A 86 -0.64 -5.76 1.23
C ARG A 86 -2.07 -6.22 1.51
N TYR A 87 -2.30 -7.53 1.38
CA TYR A 87 -3.60 -8.17 1.56
C TYR A 87 -4.24 -7.86 2.92
N MET A 88 -3.44 -7.74 3.97
CA MET A 88 -3.93 -7.52 5.33
C MET A 88 -4.33 -6.08 5.60
N VAL A 89 -3.57 -5.11 5.06
CA VAL A 89 -3.62 -3.73 5.55
C VAL A 89 -3.97 -2.68 4.49
N ALA A 90 -3.88 -2.99 3.19
CA ALA A 90 -4.06 -1.98 2.15
C ALA A 90 -5.41 -1.27 2.24
N ASN A 91 -6.52 -2.04 2.22
CA ASN A 91 -7.88 -1.50 2.25
C ASN A 91 -8.39 -1.22 3.68
N ALA A 92 -7.58 -1.52 4.70
CA ALA A 92 -7.87 -1.16 6.09
C ALA A 92 -7.45 0.28 6.42
N GLY A 93 -6.63 0.91 5.57
CA GLY A 93 -6.17 2.29 5.75
C GLY A 93 -6.53 3.18 4.57
N ALA A 94 -6.84 4.43 4.86
CA ALA A 94 -7.06 5.48 3.88
C ALA A 94 -6.31 6.74 4.32
N PHE A 95 -5.90 7.55 3.34
CA PHE A 95 -5.20 8.80 3.58
C PHE A 95 -6.16 9.97 3.44
N PHE A 96 -6.32 10.76 4.51
CA PHE A 96 -7.18 11.93 4.52
C PHE A 96 -6.35 13.19 4.32
N THR A 97 -6.86 14.08 3.46
CA THR A 97 -6.18 15.30 3.06
C THR A 97 -7.20 16.42 2.87
N LYS A 98 -6.83 17.66 3.20
CA LYS A 98 -7.70 18.83 3.05
C LYS A 98 -7.39 19.55 1.75
N VAL A 99 -8.42 20.07 1.10
CA VAL A 99 -8.28 20.98 -0.03
C VAL A 99 -7.71 22.31 0.48
N LEU A 100 -6.60 22.73 -0.12
CA LEU A 100 -6.03 24.05 0.10
C LEU A 100 -6.72 25.07 -0.80
N TYR A 101 -6.79 24.78 -2.11
CA TYR A 101 -7.45 25.62 -3.10
C TYR A 101 -7.58 24.87 -4.43
N GLU A 102 -8.48 25.35 -5.29
CA GLU A 102 -8.55 24.94 -6.69
C GLU A 102 -7.87 25.95 -7.60
N LYS A 103 -7.25 25.45 -8.67
CA LYS A 103 -6.64 26.26 -9.73
C LYS A 103 -7.12 25.74 -11.08
N ASN A 104 -7.49 26.66 -11.96
CA ASN A 104 -7.66 26.36 -13.38
C ASN A 104 -6.48 26.94 -14.15
N ASN A 105 -5.80 26.11 -14.95
CA ASN A 105 -4.71 26.53 -15.82
C ASN A 105 -4.86 25.86 -17.19
N ASP A 106 -4.92 26.66 -18.25
CA ASP A 106 -5.05 26.19 -19.65
C ASP A 106 -6.18 25.18 -19.85
N GLY A 107 -7.32 25.39 -19.19
CA GLY A 107 -8.49 24.51 -19.26
C GLY A 107 -8.38 23.24 -18.42
N LYS A 108 -7.27 23.01 -17.71
CA LYS A 108 -7.12 21.91 -16.75
C LYS A 108 -7.39 22.39 -15.32
N ARG A 109 -8.25 21.65 -14.62
CA ARG A 109 -8.60 21.85 -13.21
C ARG A 109 -7.63 21.08 -12.32
N PHE A 110 -7.11 21.75 -11.31
CA PHE A 110 -6.24 21.20 -10.28
C PHE A 110 -6.87 21.42 -8.92
N VAL A 111 -6.98 20.35 -8.14
CA VAL A 111 -7.37 20.38 -6.73
C VAL A 111 -6.10 20.23 -5.92
N ILE A 112 -5.61 21.33 -5.33
CA ILE A 112 -4.39 21.33 -4.54
C ILE A 112 -4.78 20.98 -3.11
N VAL A 113 -4.18 19.94 -2.54
CA VAL A 113 -4.46 19.44 -1.19
C VAL A 113 -3.26 19.61 -0.25
N ASP A 114 -3.47 19.39 1.05
CA ASP A 114 -2.43 19.59 2.07
C ASP A 114 -1.51 18.39 2.27
N GLY A 115 -1.89 17.19 1.81
CA GLY A 115 -1.05 16.03 1.65
C GLY A 115 -0.20 16.05 0.37
N ALA A 116 0.91 15.31 0.35
CA ALA A 116 1.79 15.21 -0.83
C ALA A 116 2.36 13.81 -1.05
N MET A 117 3.18 13.65 -2.10
CA MET A 117 3.94 12.44 -2.40
C MET A 117 4.88 12.01 -1.27
N ASN A 118 5.32 12.94 -0.41
CA ASN A 118 6.12 12.60 0.78
C ASN A 118 5.27 11.86 1.83
N ASP A 119 3.94 11.93 1.77
CA ASP A 119 3.01 11.25 2.69
C ASP A 119 2.51 9.92 2.10
N LEU A 120 2.21 9.90 0.80
CA LEU A 120 1.82 8.70 0.05
C LEU A 120 2.46 8.73 -1.34
N ILE A 121 3.62 8.08 -1.46
CA ILE A 121 4.46 8.16 -2.67
C ILE A 121 4.00 7.29 -3.83
N ARG A 122 3.09 6.34 -3.60
CA ARG A 122 2.77 5.28 -4.56
C ARG A 122 2.28 5.79 -5.92
N PRO A 123 1.39 6.80 -6.02
CA PRO A 123 0.98 7.34 -7.32
C PRO A 123 2.16 7.91 -8.10
N SER A 124 3.04 8.66 -7.43
CA SER A 124 4.24 9.22 -8.06
C SER A 124 5.25 8.15 -8.48
N LEU A 125 5.52 7.17 -7.60
CA LEU A 125 6.58 6.18 -7.80
C LEU A 125 6.19 5.04 -8.76
N TYR A 126 4.93 4.63 -8.75
CA TYR A 126 4.45 3.46 -9.49
C TYR A 126 3.37 3.78 -10.51
N ASN A 127 2.97 5.05 -10.65
CA ASN A 127 1.73 5.43 -11.32
C ASN A 127 0.53 4.64 -10.78
N ALA A 128 0.56 4.33 -9.47
CA ALA A 128 -0.44 3.48 -8.85
C ALA A 128 -1.75 4.24 -8.67
N TYR A 129 -2.84 3.62 -9.11
CA TYR A 129 -4.17 4.14 -8.85
C TYR A 129 -4.55 3.95 -7.38
N HIS A 130 -5.21 4.98 -6.84
CA HIS A 130 -5.95 4.94 -5.59
C HIS A 130 -7.25 5.69 -5.83
N LYS A 131 -8.39 5.10 -5.44
CA LYS A 131 -9.68 5.79 -5.53
C LYS A 131 -9.66 7.04 -4.64
N ILE A 132 -10.07 8.18 -5.19
CA ILE A 132 -10.17 9.45 -4.47
C ILE A 132 -11.64 9.85 -4.37
N GLU A 133 -12.10 10.15 -3.16
CA GLU A 133 -13.49 10.49 -2.88
C GLU A 133 -13.59 11.73 -1.99
N THR A 134 -14.70 12.45 -2.08
CA THR A 134 -15.03 13.56 -1.20
C THR A 134 -15.73 13.06 0.06
N VAL A 135 -15.53 13.77 1.17
CA VAL A 135 -16.25 13.50 2.42
C VAL A 135 -17.33 14.56 2.60
N GLY A 136 -18.59 14.18 2.37
CA GLY A 136 -19.75 15.04 2.63
C GLY A 136 -19.99 16.17 1.63
N VAL A 137 -19.27 16.18 0.51
CA VAL A 137 -19.45 17.16 -0.59
C VAL A 137 -20.08 16.46 -1.80
N GLU A 138 -21.17 17.03 -2.30
CA GLU A 138 -21.91 16.58 -3.47
C GLU A 138 -21.97 17.68 -4.54
N GLY A 139 -22.19 17.30 -5.79
CA GLY A 139 -22.29 18.25 -6.90
C GLY A 139 -22.03 17.59 -8.26
N GLU A 140 -22.20 18.37 -9.33
CA GLU A 140 -21.85 17.94 -10.68
C GLU A 140 -20.33 17.75 -10.78
N LYS A 141 -19.90 16.55 -11.18
CA LYS A 141 -18.48 16.19 -11.20
C LYS A 141 -17.83 16.71 -12.49
N THR A 142 -16.70 17.38 -12.32
CA THR A 142 -15.77 17.70 -13.41
C THR A 142 -14.41 17.07 -13.15
N VAL A 143 -13.67 16.82 -14.22
CA VAL A 143 -12.38 16.14 -14.19
C VAL A 143 -11.31 17.08 -13.62
N ALA A 144 -10.52 16.60 -12.66
CA ALA A 144 -9.43 17.36 -12.05
C ALA A 144 -8.20 16.49 -11.73
N ASP A 145 -7.02 17.09 -11.75
CA ASP A 145 -5.83 16.49 -11.15
C ASP A 145 -5.78 16.83 -9.66
N VAL A 146 -5.63 15.81 -8.81
CA VAL A 146 -5.45 15.98 -7.36
C VAL A 146 -3.96 15.98 -7.07
N VAL A 147 -3.42 17.12 -6.66
CA VAL A 147 -1.98 17.38 -6.52
C VAL A 147 -1.61 17.90 -5.13
N GLY A 148 -0.39 17.60 -4.70
CA GLY A 148 0.13 18.10 -3.43
C GLY A 148 0.89 19.42 -3.54
N PRO A 149 1.45 19.92 -2.43
CA PRO A 149 2.20 21.17 -2.36
C PRO A 149 3.72 21.02 -2.56
N VAL A 150 4.23 19.81 -2.85
CA VAL A 150 5.66 19.59 -3.08
C VAL A 150 6.06 20.11 -4.46
N CYS A 151 7.28 20.64 -4.56
CA CYS A 151 7.79 21.33 -5.75
C CYS A 151 8.22 20.37 -6.89
N GLU A 152 7.44 19.33 -7.14
CA GLU A 152 7.69 18.33 -8.18
C GLU A 152 6.47 18.16 -9.07
N SER A 153 6.65 18.13 -10.39
CA SER A 153 5.58 17.78 -11.33
C SER A 153 5.02 16.36 -11.09
N GLY A 154 5.80 15.52 -10.41
CA GLY A 154 5.40 14.18 -9.97
C GLY A 154 4.56 14.16 -8.68
N ASP A 155 4.29 15.29 -8.04
CA ASP A 155 3.49 15.36 -6.81
C ASP A 155 1.98 15.34 -7.11
N PHE A 156 1.46 14.15 -7.39
CA PHE A 156 0.03 13.93 -7.62
C PHE A 156 -0.45 12.69 -6.87
N PHE A 157 -1.74 12.67 -6.54
CA PHE A 157 -2.45 11.49 -6.04
C PHE A 157 -3.28 10.80 -7.12
N GLY A 158 -3.84 11.58 -8.03
CA GLY A 158 -4.65 11.08 -9.14
C GLY A 158 -4.74 12.12 -10.25
N LYS A 159 -4.76 11.65 -11.49
CA LYS A 159 -5.01 12.48 -12.67
C LYS A 159 -6.39 12.18 -13.21
N ASP A 160 -7.00 13.21 -13.78
CA ASP A 160 -8.31 13.12 -14.41
C ASP A 160 -9.41 12.51 -13.50
N VAL A 161 -9.40 12.89 -12.22
CA VAL A 161 -10.32 12.41 -11.19
C VAL A 161 -11.65 13.18 -11.27
N PRO A 162 -12.80 12.50 -11.42
CA PRO A 162 -14.10 13.17 -11.43
C PRO A 162 -14.52 13.59 -10.02
N LEU A 163 -14.51 14.90 -9.74
CA LEU A 163 -14.81 15.48 -8.43
C LEU A 163 -15.85 16.60 -8.55
N PRO A 164 -16.78 16.76 -7.57
CA PRO A 164 -17.61 17.96 -7.49
C PRO A 164 -16.72 19.20 -7.25
N PRO A 165 -17.23 20.43 -7.39
CA PRO A 165 -16.53 21.63 -6.95
C PRO A 165 -16.16 21.54 -5.47
N LEU A 166 -14.92 21.89 -5.11
CA LEU A 166 -14.44 21.85 -3.73
C LEU A 166 -13.99 23.23 -3.26
N GLU A 167 -14.16 23.46 -1.98
CA GLU A 167 -13.74 24.67 -1.29
C GLU A 167 -12.56 24.40 -0.34
N HIS A 168 -11.96 25.49 0.14
CA HIS A 168 -10.90 25.41 1.13
C HIS A 168 -11.38 24.66 2.40
N ASN A 169 -10.58 23.70 2.87
CA ASN A 169 -10.85 22.76 3.96
C ASN A 169 -11.81 21.60 3.67
N ASP A 170 -12.37 21.47 2.47
CA ASP A 170 -13.06 20.24 2.10
C ASP A 170 -12.12 19.04 2.22
N LEU A 171 -12.68 17.89 2.59
CA LEU A 171 -11.90 16.68 2.83
C LEU A 171 -11.98 15.74 1.64
N LEU A 172 -10.81 15.29 1.21
CA LEU A 172 -10.65 14.16 0.32
C LEU A 172 -10.11 12.95 1.08
N VAL A 173 -10.53 11.77 0.65
CA VAL A 173 -10.00 10.48 1.09
C VAL A 173 -9.36 9.77 -0.10
N VAL A 174 -8.10 9.39 0.05
CA VAL A 174 -7.37 8.53 -0.88
C VAL A 174 -7.41 7.11 -0.30
N GLN A 175 -8.21 6.25 -0.91
CA GLN A 175 -8.49 4.88 -0.44
C GLN A 175 -7.27 3.97 -0.60
N SER A 176 -7.31 2.79 0.03
CA SER A 176 -6.30 1.72 -0.16
C SER A 176 -4.86 2.13 0.19
N ALA A 177 -4.69 3.05 1.13
CA ALA A 177 -3.42 3.66 1.51
C ALA A 177 -2.75 2.99 2.73
N GLY A 178 -3.34 1.93 3.30
CA GLY A 178 -2.81 1.29 4.52
C GLY A 178 -1.56 0.43 4.30
N ALA A 179 -1.27 0.02 3.06
CA ALA A 179 -0.06 -0.74 2.71
C ALA A 179 0.88 0.10 1.86
N TYR A 180 2.16 0.17 2.23
CA TYR A 180 3.18 0.93 1.51
C TYR A 180 2.81 2.42 1.32
N GLY A 181 1.99 2.96 2.23
CA GLY A 181 1.71 4.39 2.36
C GLY A 181 2.69 5.00 3.36
N PHE A 182 2.27 5.12 4.62
CA PHE A 182 3.07 5.72 5.69
C PHE A 182 4.48 5.11 5.83
N THR A 183 4.62 3.81 5.60
CA THR A 183 5.93 3.11 5.68
C THR A 183 6.95 3.63 4.66
N MET A 184 6.49 4.29 3.59
CA MET A 184 7.32 4.91 2.56
C MET A 184 7.32 6.44 2.66
N ALA A 185 6.69 7.02 3.68
CA ALA A 185 6.64 8.46 3.87
C ALA A 185 8.02 9.02 4.24
N SER A 186 8.28 10.26 3.82
CA SER A 186 9.54 10.98 4.02
C SER A 186 9.29 12.40 4.52
N ASN A 187 10.38 13.08 4.87
CA ASN A 187 10.38 14.49 5.25
C ASN A 187 10.81 15.41 4.09
N TYR A 188 10.60 14.97 2.84
CA TYR A 188 10.89 15.81 1.68
C TYR A 188 10.14 17.15 1.76
N ASN A 189 10.79 18.23 1.37
CA ASN A 189 10.37 19.61 1.60
C ASN A 189 10.17 19.99 3.09
N THR A 190 10.89 19.33 4.01
CA THR A 190 10.84 19.60 5.46
C THR A 190 9.42 19.46 6.04
N ARG A 191 8.64 18.53 5.47
CA ARG A 191 7.26 18.29 5.85
C ARG A 191 7.22 17.23 6.94
N ALA A 192 6.47 17.53 8.00
CA ALA A 192 6.26 16.60 9.10
C ALA A 192 5.41 15.42 8.64
N LYS A 193 5.86 14.19 8.93
CA LYS A 193 5.05 13.00 8.67
C LYS A 193 3.69 13.10 9.37
N PRO A 194 2.60 12.65 8.72
CA PRO A 194 1.26 12.79 9.27
C PRO A 194 1.04 11.95 10.53
N ALA A 195 -0.01 12.27 11.27
CA ALA A 195 -0.50 11.38 12.33
C ALA A 195 -1.15 10.13 11.71
N GLU A 196 -1.14 9.03 12.46
CA GLU A 196 -1.95 7.85 12.16
C GLU A 196 -2.99 7.66 13.26
N VAL A 197 -4.23 7.42 12.84
CA VAL A 197 -5.39 7.21 13.72
C VAL A 197 -5.99 5.84 13.43
N ALA A 198 -6.26 5.06 14.47
CA ALA A 198 -6.97 3.79 14.36
C ALA A 198 -8.41 3.93 14.85
N LEU A 199 -9.32 3.25 14.18
CA LEU A 199 -10.70 3.05 14.62
C LEU A 199 -10.87 1.64 15.18
N GLN A 200 -11.39 1.52 16.40
CA GLN A 200 -11.69 0.24 17.03
C GLN A 200 -13.03 0.33 17.77
N GLY A 201 -14.00 -0.50 17.37
CA GLY A 201 -15.33 -0.50 17.99
C GLY A 201 -16.04 0.87 17.94
N GLY A 202 -15.86 1.62 16.85
CA GLY A 202 -16.44 2.96 16.66
C GLY A 202 -15.73 4.08 17.41
N LYS A 203 -14.61 3.82 18.09
CA LYS A 203 -13.79 4.83 18.78
C LYS A 203 -12.48 5.05 18.04
N ASP A 204 -12.10 6.30 17.85
CA ASP A 204 -10.81 6.70 17.31
C ASP A 204 -9.75 6.80 18.40
N ARG A 205 -8.50 6.52 18.03
CA ARG A 205 -7.32 6.79 18.85
C ARG A 205 -6.12 7.11 17.98
N ILE A 206 -5.29 8.04 18.42
CA ILE A 206 -4.00 8.29 17.80
C ILE A 206 -3.10 7.09 18.08
N ILE A 207 -2.61 6.45 17.01
CA ILE A 207 -1.62 5.35 17.09
C ILE A 207 -0.22 5.82 16.72
N ARG A 208 -0.12 6.96 16.04
CA ARG A 208 1.12 7.68 15.79
C ARG A 208 0.86 9.18 15.79
N LYS A 209 1.62 9.93 16.60
CA LYS A 209 1.53 11.39 16.61
C LYS A 209 2.11 11.97 15.32
N ARG A 210 1.56 13.10 14.87
CA ARG A 210 2.16 13.92 13.83
C ARG A 210 3.56 14.34 14.29
N GLU A 211 4.51 14.28 13.37
CA GLU A 211 5.88 14.74 13.62
C GLU A 211 5.91 16.26 13.81
N THR A 212 6.83 16.75 14.61
CA THR A 212 7.08 18.19 14.79
C THR A 212 8.25 18.66 13.91
N TYR A 213 8.50 19.96 13.85
CA TYR A 213 9.73 20.45 13.20
C TYR A 213 10.96 20.00 14.00
N GLU A 214 10.88 20.07 15.33
CA GLU A 214 11.94 19.69 16.25
C GLU A 214 12.33 18.22 16.11
N ASP A 215 11.36 17.33 15.83
CA ASP A 215 11.62 15.92 15.55
C ASP A 215 12.52 15.72 14.33
N GLN A 216 12.29 16.50 13.26
CA GLN A 216 13.01 16.38 11.99
C GLN A 216 14.46 16.82 12.13
N VAL A 217 14.70 17.94 12.81
CA VAL A 217 16.05 18.49 12.97
C VAL A 217 16.79 17.92 14.18
N ARG A 218 16.15 17.06 15.00
CA ARG A 218 16.70 16.57 16.27
C ARG A 218 18.12 16.01 16.15
N LEU A 219 18.43 15.31 15.07
CA LEU A 219 19.74 14.68 14.85
C LEU A 219 20.80 15.64 14.30
N GLU A 220 20.41 16.87 13.97
CA GLU A 220 21.28 17.92 13.43
C GLU A 220 21.54 19.03 14.47
N LEU A 221 20.69 19.16 15.49
CA LEU A 221 20.74 20.25 16.48
C LEU A 221 22.10 20.43 17.16
N GLU A 222 22.81 19.34 17.50
CA GLU A 222 24.13 19.42 18.17
C GLU A 222 25.23 20.02 17.27
N TYR A 223 25.01 20.03 15.96
CA TYR A 223 25.98 20.48 14.96
C TYR A 223 25.67 21.87 14.39
N LEU A 224 24.59 22.51 14.86
CA LEU A 224 24.27 23.90 14.53
C LEU A 224 25.12 24.81 15.43
N GLN A 225 26.21 25.34 14.87
CA GLN A 225 27.06 26.35 15.52
C GLN A 225 26.40 27.73 15.55
#